data_AF-A0A1X0URW0-F1
#
_entry.id   AF-A0A1X0URW0-F1
#
_cell.length_a   1.000
_cell.length_b   1.000
_cell.length_c   1.000
_cell.angle_alpha   90.00
_cell.angle_beta   90.00
_cell.angle_gamma   90.00
#
_symmetry.space_group_name_H-M   'P 1'
#
loop_
_entity.id
_entity.type
_entity.pdbx_description
1 polymer ?
#
loop_
_entity_poly.entity_id
_entity_poly.type
_entity_poly.pdbx_seq_one_letter_code
_entity_poly.pdbx_strand_id
1 'polypeptide(L)'
;MEFVYNVVVLVHLVAMAAIVGGYLTVIKAPRITEVMVWGARIAFLAGIVLVGLGESVDSLGKDYNMGKIGVKLLVGLAVVACAEIARARQKRSEPVVNLVHAAGGLAIVNVIVAVLWN
;
A
#
# COMPACT_ATOMS: atom_id res chain seq x y z
N MET A 1 9.38 -16.32 15.40
CA MET A 1 8.94 -15.07 14.73
C MET A 1 8.66 -15.23 13.25
N GLU A 2 9.26 -16.21 12.57
CA GLU A 2 9.11 -16.40 11.11
C GLU A 2 7.65 -16.64 10.65
N PHE A 3 6.88 -17.49 11.35
CA PHE A 3 5.47 -17.73 11.00
C PHE A 3 4.65 -16.43 11.04
N VAL A 4 4.80 -15.64 12.11
CA VAL A 4 4.11 -14.34 12.25
C VAL A 4 4.54 -13.39 11.13
N TYR A 5 5.83 -13.28 10.86
CA TYR A 5 6.34 -12.48 9.75
C TYR A 5 5.71 -12.89 8.42
N ASN A 6 5.68 -14.20 8.10
CA ASN A 6 5.10 -14.72 6.87
C ASN A 6 3.60 -14.45 6.76
N VAL A 7 2.85 -14.55 7.86
CA VAL A 7 1.43 -14.19 7.92
C VAL A 7 1.25 -12.69 7.64
N VAL A 8 2.07 -11.82 8.22
CA VAL A 8 1.98 -10.37 7.96
C VAL A 8 2.38 -10.05 6.52
N VAL A 9 3.38 -10.74 5.94
CA VAL A 9 3.74 -10.61 4.51
C VAL A 9 2.55 -11.00 3.64
N LEU A 10 1.90 -12.13 3.92
CA LEU A 10 0.70 -12.57 3.20
C LEU A 10 -0.40 -11.50 3.25
N VAL A 11 -0.72 -11.00 4.44
CA VAL A 11 -1.72 -9.93 4.63
C VAL A 11 -1.34 -8.67 3.84
N HIS A 12 -0.08 -8.26 3.88
CA HIS A 12 0.42 -7.11 3.12
C HIS A 12 0.25 -7.30 1.61
N LEU A 13 0.58 -8.48 1.08
CA LEU A 13 0.44 -8.81 -0.35
C LEU A 13 -1.03 -8.82 -0.79
N VAL A 14 -1.92 -9.44 -0.01
CA VAL A 14 -3.36 -9.48 -0.30
C VAL A 14 -3.96 -8.07 -0.26
N ALA A 15 -3.55 -7.25 0.71
CA ALA A 15 -4.00 -5.86 0.81
C ALA A 15 -3.50 -5.01 -0.37
N MET A 16 -2.27 -5.22 -0.83
CA MET A 16 -1.79 -4.57 -2.06
C MET A 16 -2.59 -5.00 -3.30
N ALA A 17 -2.92 -6.30 -3.41
CA ALA A 17 -3.77 -6.80 -4.49
C ALA A 17 -5.17 -6.17 -4.46
N ALA A 18 -5.73 -5.92 -3.28
CA ALA A 18 -7.01 -5.22 -3.13
C ALA A 18 -6.97 -3.78 -3.67
N ILE A 19 -5.85 -3.06 -3.50
CA ILE A 19 -5.69 -1.69 -4.02
C ILE A 19 -5.50 -1.72 -5.53
N VAL A 20 -4.54 -2.52 -6.02
CA VAL A 20 -4.18 -2.56 -7.45
C VAL A 20 -5.32 -3.18 -8.26
N GLY A 21 -5.83 -4.35 -7.84
CA GLY A 21 -6.96 -5.01 -8.48
C GLY A 21 -8.21 -4.14 -8.42
N GLY A 22 -8.52 -3.54 -7.26
CA GLY A 22 -9.63 -2.61 -7.12
C GLY A 22 -9.52 -1.43 -8.09
N TYR A 23 -8.35 -0.81 -8.20
CA TYR A 23 -8.09 0.28 -9.13
C TYR A 23 -8.30 -0.13 -10.60
N LEU A 24 -7.80 -1.30 -11.01
CA LEU A 24 -7.95 -1.79 -12.38
C LEU A 24 -9.42 -1.96 -12.79
N THR A 25 -10.31 -2.29 -11.84
CA THR A 25 -11.76 -2.39 -12.12
C THR A 25 -12.44 -1.04 -12.36
N VAL A 26 -11.86 0.06 -11.88
CA VAL A 26 -12.45 1.41 -11.94
C VAL A 26 -11.68 2.36 -12.86
N ILE A 27 -10.67 1.89 -13.59
CA ILE A 27 -9.79 2.75 -14.38
C ILE A 27 -10.53 3.57 -15.45
N LYS A 28 -11.60 3.01 -16.04
CA LYS A 28 -12.44 3.68 -17.06
C LYS A 28 -13.52 4.59 -16.46
N ALA A 29 -13.86 4.38 -15.19
CA ALA A 29 -14.88 5.12 -14.46
C ALA A 29 -14.39 5.36 -13.02
N PRO A 30 -13.46 6.30 -12.82
CA PRO A 30 -12.71 6.43 -11.57
C PRO A 30 -13.64 6.72 -10.38
N ARG A 31 -13.69 5.76 -9.47
CA ARG A 31 -14.39 5.85 -8.19
C ARG A 31 -13.56 5.15 -7.14
N ILE A 32 -13.53 5.67 -5.92
CA ILE A 32 -12.89 4.96 -4.81
C ILE A 32 -13.84 3.88 -4.29
N THR A 33 -13.32 2.67 -4.12
CA THR A 33 -14.08 1.55 -3.55
C THR A 33 -13.66 1.31 -2.11
N GLU A 34 -14.55 0.76 -1.28
CA GLU A 34 -14.22 0.40 0.11
C GLU A 34 -13.09 -0.64 0.17
N VAL A 35 -13.00 -1.53 -0.83
CA VAL A 35 -11.90 -2.51 -0.97
C VAL A 35 -10.55 -1.81 -1.14
N MET A 36 -10.47 -0.75 -1.96
CA MET A 36 -9.23 0.02 -2.12
C MET A 36 -8.84 0.76 -0.83
N VAL A 37 -9.82 1.33 -0.12
CA VAL A 37 -9.58 2.06 1.13
C VAL A 37 -9.04 1.12 2.22
N TRP A 38 -9.71 0.00 2.47
CA TRP A 38 -9.26 -0.98 3.45
C TRP A 38 -7.96 -1.65 3.02
N GLY A 39 -7.79 -1.95 1.73
CA GLY A 39 -6.53 -2.42 1.18
C GLY A 39 -5.38 -1.47 1.49
N ALA A 40 -5.56 -0.17 1.26
CA ALA A 40 -4.55 0.85 1.56
C ALA A 40 -4.17 0.88 3.05
N ARG A 41 -5.17 0.91 3.94
CA ARG A 41 -4.96 0.89 5.40
C ARG A 41 -4.20 -0.34 5.84
N ILE A 42 -4.67 -1.51 5.45
CA ILE A 42 -4.09 -2.80 5.86
C ILE A 42 -2.68 -2.94 5.29
N ALA A 43 -2.46 -2.61 4.01
CA ALA A 43 -1.14 -2.68 3.40
C ALA A 43 -0.14 -1.76 4.11
N PHE A 44 -0.53 -0.51 4.40
CA PHE A 44 0.35 0.44 5.08
C PHE A 44 0.71 -0.01 6.50
N LEU A 45 -0.29 -0.40 7.30
CA LEU A 45 -0.08 -0.88 8.67
C LEU A 45 0.74 -2.17 8.70
N ALA A 46 0.42 -3.14 7.84
CA ALA A 46 1.21 -4.36 7.72
C ALA A 46 2.65 -4.06 7.30
N GLY A 47 2.86 -3.07 6.42
CA GLY A 47 4.20 -2.62 6.03
C GLY A 47 5.01 -2.10 7.21
N ILE A 48 4.42 -1.27 8.08
CA ILE A 48 5.05 -0.77 9.31
C ILE A 48 5.41 -1.94 10.24
N VAL A 49 4.48 -2.87 10.44
CA VAL A 49 4.71 -4.06 11.27
C VAL A 49 5.83 -4.93 10.70
N LEU A 50 5.91 -5.11 9.38
CA LEU A 50 6.97 -5.87 8.73
C LEU A 50 8.36 -5.26 8.90
N VAL A 51 8.45 -3.92 8.92
CA VAL A 51 9.71 -3.23 9.20
C VAL A 51 10.12 -3.50 10.64
N GLY A 52 9.24 -3.29 11.63
CA GLY A 52 9.56 -3.55 13.04
C GLY A 52 9.86 -5.02 13.35
N LEU A 53 9.14 -5.96 12.74
CA LEU A 53 9.43 -7.40 12.85
C LEU A 53 10.73 -7.79 12.14
N GLY A 54 11.08 -7.10 11.06
CA GLY A 54 12.32 -7.33 10.32
C GLY A 54 13.55 -6.84 11.08
N GLU A 55 13.46 -5.67 11.71
CA GLU A 55 14.54 -5.07 12.52
C GLU A 55 14.75 -5.77 13.86
N SER A 56 13.69 -6.30 14.48
CA SER A 56 13.78 -6.99 15.78
C SER A 56 14.34 -8.42 15.71
N VAL A 57 14.59 -8.93 14.51
CA VAL A 57 15.11 -10.28 14.29
C VAL A 57 16.52 -10.20 13.70
N ASP A 58 17.53 -10.12 14.57
CA ASP A 58 18.96 -10.18 14.22
C ASP A 58 19.31 -11.40 13.34
N SER A 59 18.52 -12.48 13.43
CA SER A 59 18.77 -13.75 12.74
C SER A 59 18.43 -13.77 11.25
N LEU A 60 17.90 -12.68 10.67
CA LEU A 60 17.52 -12.67 9.25
C LEU A 60 18.66 -12.28 8.31
N GLY A 61 19.78 -11.74 8.83
CA GLY A 61 20.98 -11.44 8.04
C GLY A 61 20.74 -10.57 6.80
N LYS A 62 19.62 -9.85 6.76
CA LYS A 62 19.20 -9.04 5.62
C LYS A 62 19.76 -7.65 5.79
N ASP A 63 20.61 -7.27 4.86
CA ASP A 63 21.07 -5.90 4.70
C ASP A 63 19.86 -5.04 4.30
N TYR A 64 19.17 -4.49 5.30
CA TYR A 64 17.96 -3.72 5.08
C TYR A 64 18.34 -2.35 4.50
N ASN A 65 18.04 -2.17 3.22
CA ASN A 65 18.17 -0.85 2.60
C ASN A 65 17.11 0.09 3.20
N MET A 66 17.52 0.86 4.21
CA MET A 66 16.65 1.81 4.90
C MET A 66 16.13 2.91 3.96
N GLY A 67 16.86 3.23 2.90
CA GLY A 67 16.39 4.10 1.82
C GLY A 67 15.17 3.52 1.10
N LYS A 68 15.26 2.24 0.69
CA LYS A 68 14.14 1.52 0.05
C LYS A 68 12.92 1.43 0.96
N ILE A 69 13.11 1.13 2.25
CA ILE A 69 12.01 1.10 3.23
C ILE A 69 11.36 2.48 3.35
N GLY A 70 12.17 3.53 3.56
CA GLY A 70 11.68 4.89 3.72
C GLY A 70 10.82 5.35 2.54
N VAL A 71 11.29 5.09 1.30
CA VAL A 71 10.52 5.39 0.08
C VAL A 71 9.20 4.63 0.06
N LYS A 72 9.19 3.32 0.37
CA LYS A 72 7.95 2.53 0.36
C LYS A 72 6.94 2.99 1.42
N LEU A 73 7.41 3.41 2.59
CA LEU A 73 6.54 3.97 3.62
C LEU A 73 5.96 5.31 3.19
N LEU A 74 6.76 6.21 2.60
CA LEU A 74 6.27 7.49 2.08
C LEU A 74 5.24 7.31 0.96
N VAL A 75 5.53 6.43 -0.01
CA VAL A 75 4.60 6.11 -1.09
C VAL A 75 3.33 5.46 -0.54
N GLY A 76 3.46 4.51 0.39
CA GLY A 76 2.31 3.87 1.05
C GLY A 76 1.42 4.87 1.80
N LEU A 77 2.02 5.83 2.50
CA LEU A 77 1.29 6.90 3.17
C LEU A 77 0.53 7.78 2.17
N ALA A 78 1.15 8.13 1.04
CA ALA A 78 0.50 8.87 -0.03
C ALA A 78 -0.70 8.11 -0.63
N VAL A 79 -0.58 6.78 -0.81
CA VAL A 79 -1.69 5.93 -1.26
C VAL A 79 -2.86 5.99 -0.28
N VAL A 80 -2.61 5.83 1.02
CA VAL A 80 -3.65 5.93 2.06
C VAL A 80 -4.30 7.32 2.05
N ALA A 81 -3.50 8.38 2.01
CA ALA A 81 -4.00 9.75 1.97
C ALA A 81 -4.91 9.99 0.76
N CYS A 82 -4.48 9.60 -0.44
CA CYS A 82 -5.29 9.73 -1.65
C CYS A 82 -6.60 8.92 -1.54
N ALA A 83 -6.55 7.70 -1.02
CA ALA A 83 -7.74 6.86 -0.85
C ALA A 83 -8.74 7.45 0.16
N GLU A 84 -8.28 7.95 1.31
CA GLU A 84 -9.15 8.57 2.33
C GLU A 84 -9.74 9.89 1.84
N ILE A 85 -8.93 10.76 1.23
CA ILE A 85 -9.41 12.03 0.68
C ILE A 85 -10.41 11.76 -0.44
N ALA A 86 -10.14 10.81 -1.33
CA ALA A 86 -11.10 10.40 -2.36
C ALA A 86 -12.40 9.91 -1.72
N ARG A 87 -12.33 9.12 -0.65
CA ARG A 87 -13.53 8.60 0.04
C ARG A 87 -14.35 9.73 0.64
N ALA A 88 -13.71 10.69 1.30
CA ALA A 88 -14.38 11.84 1.88
C ALA A 88 -15.04 12.72 0.81
N ARG A 89 -14.33 13.00 -0.30
CA ARG A 89 -14.85 13.79 -1.43
C ARG A 89 -16.00 13.08 -2.16
N GLN A 90 -15.89 11.78 -2.37
CA GLN A 90 -16.94 10.99 -3.03
C GLN A 90 -18.24 11.00 -2.22
N LYS A 91 -18.18 10.98 -0.88
CA LYS A 91 -19.35 11.14 -0.01
C LYS A 91 -20.01 12.51 -0.12
N ARG A 92 -19.27 13.53 -0.56
CA ARG A 92 -19.75 14.90 -0.80
C ARG A 92 -20.10 15.16 -2.27
N SER A 93 -20.11 14.11 -3.10
CA SER A 93 -20.32 14.21 -4.55
C SER A 93 -19.31 15.12 -5.27
N GLU A 94 -18.09 15.24 -4.72
CA GLU A 94 -17.00 16.01 -5.33
C GLU A 94 -16.18 15.16 -6.31
N PRO A 95 -15.48 15.79 -7.28
CA PRO A 95 -14.60 15.08 -8.21
C PRO A 95 -13.44 14.37 -7.51
N VAL A 96 -13.24 13.08 -7.83
CA VAL A 96 -12.20 12.22 -7.24
C VAL A 96 -11.25 11.59 -8.25
N VAL A 97 -11.44 11.84 -9.54
CA VAL A 97 -10.70 11.20 -10.66
C VAL A 97 -9.19 11.20 -10.42
N ASN A 98 -8.61 12.36 -10.14
CA ASN A 98 -7.17 12.49 -9.93
C ASN A 98 -6.68 11.73 -8.69
N LEU A 99 -7.48 11.70 -7.61
CA LEU A 99 -7.12 11.01 -6.37
C LEU A 99 -7.20 9.48 -6.54
N VAL A 100 -8.16 8.98 -7.31
CA VAL A 100 -8.29 7.54 -7.60
C VAL A 100 -7.13 7.06 -8.47
N HIS A 101 -6.77 7.80 -9.52
CA HIS A 101 -5.59 7.50 -10.33
C HIS A 101 -4.29 7.63 -9.55
N ALA A 102 -4.16 8.65 -8.68
CA ALA A 102 -3.00 8.79 -7.81
C ALA A 102 -2.87 7.60 -6.86
N ALA A 103 -3.95 7.20 -6.17
CA ALA A 103 -3.92 6.07 -5.25
C ALA A 103 -3.54 4.75 -5.96
N GLY A 104 -4.16 4.46 -7.11
CA GLY A 104 -3.86 3.27 -7.89
C GLY A 104 -2.46 3.28 -8.51
N GLY A 105 -2.08 4.40 -9.13
CA GLY A 105 -0.76 4.58 -9.75
C GLY A 105 0.37 4.50 -8.72
N LEU A 106 0.25 5.19 -7.59
CA LEU A 106 1.23 5.12 -6.50
C LEU A 106 1.32 3.72 -5.90
N ALA A 107 0.21 2.98 -5.79
CA ALA A 107 0.25 1.59 -5.35
C ALA A 107 1.06 0.71 -6.32
N ILE A 108 0.88 0.89 -7.63
CA ILE A 108 1.67 0.19 -8.65
C ILE A 108 3.15 0.59 -8.56
N VAL A 109 3.46 1.89 -8.42
CA VAL A 109 4.83 2.36 -8.20
C VAL A 109 5.45 1.72 -6.97
N ASN A 110 4.71 1.60 -5.87
CA ASN A 110 5.19 0.97 -4.65
C ASN A 110 5.56 -0.51 -4.85
N VAL A 111 4.79 -1.23 -5.66
CA VAL A 111 5.09 -2.62 -6.07
C VAL A 111 6.33 -2.67 -6.95
N ILE A 112 6.47 -1.74 -7.92
CA ILE A 112 7.65 -1.65 -8.77
C ILE A 112 8.91 -1.41 -7.92
N VAL A 113 8.86 -0.46 -6.99
CA VAL A 113 9.96 -0.20 -6.03
C VAL A 113 10.27 -1.44 -5.20
N ALA A 114 9.26 -2.20 -4.79
CA ALA A 114 9.47 -3.44 -4.05
C ALA A 114 10.30 -4.46 -4.83
N VAL A 115 10.02 -4.63 -6.12
CA VAL A 115 10.57 -5.70 -6.96
C VAL A 115 11.85 -5.28 -7.68
N LEU A 116 11.92 -4.07 -8.23
CA LEU A 116 12.99 -3.66 -9.14
C LEU A 116 14.15 -2.88 -8.48
N TRP A 117 13.95 -2.32 -7.27
CA TRP A 117 15.03 -1.62 -6.55
C TRP A 117 15.95 -2.64 -5.88
N ASN A 118 17.24 -2.66 -6.28
CA ASN A 118 18.31 -3.40 -5.62
C ASN A 118 19.28 -2.43 -4.94
#